data_AF-Q5FC55-F1
#
_entry.id   AF-Q5FC55-F1
#
_cell.length_a   1.000
_cell.length_b   1.000
_cell.length_c   1.000
_cell.angle_alpha   90.00
_cell.angle_beta   90.00
_cell.angle_gamma   90.00
#
_symmetry.space_group_name_H-M   'P 1'
#
loop_
_entity.id
_entity.type
_entity.pdbx_description
1 polymer ?
#
loop_
_entity_poly.entity_id
_entity_poly.type
_entity_poly.pdbx_seq_one_letter_code
_entity_poly.pdbx_strand_id
1 'polypeptide(L)'
;MTFFKFIPFFATIAVVHSNVGFIHFNQPIPSFLQSMSLKAQYDYKVILENETIAVDLKNTGFEKWAETYKVTSQYAQYQKDQKVSKAQMESNITQLISKLSSVNSQITKILDNSSLGVKEQREAVDELEEQQDEKEISTIRFIRHLFNPKDALSDKRSV
;
A
#
# COMPACT_ATOMS: atom_id res chain seq x y z
N MET A 1 -27.38 6.00 -25.36
CA MET A 1 -26.32 5.89 -26.38
C MET A 1 -24.98 5.94 -25.66
N THR A 2 -24.46 4.79 -25.25
CA THR A 2 -23.23 4.70 -24.44
C THR A 2 -22.04 4.75 -25.39
N PHE A 3 -21.33 5.88 -25.43
CA PHE A 3 -20.12 6.05 -26.24
C PHE A 3 -19.00 5.14 -25.71
N PHE A 4 -18.76 4.02 -26.38
CA PHE A 4 -17.51 3.27 -26.22
C PHE A 4 -16.37 4.15 -26.73
N LYS A 5 -15.63 4.78 -25.81
CA LYS A 5 -14.33 5.37 -26.12
C LYS A 5 -13.35 4.23 -26.44
N PHE A 6 -13.30 3.83 -27.71
CA PHE A 6 -12.14 3.14 -28.26
C PHE A 6 -10.96 4.08 -28.10
N ILE A 7 -10.03 3.77 -27.20
CA ILE A 7 -8.70 4.39 -27.18
C ILE A 7 -7.81 3.50 -28.03
N PRO A 8 -7.47 3.89 -29.28
CA PRO A 8 -6.54 3.14 -30.09
C PRO A 8 -5.14 3.52 -29.65
N PHE A 9 -4.35 2.56 -29.18
CA PHE A 9 -2.95 2.79 -28.83
C PHE A 9 -2.22 1.43 -28.89
N PHE A 10 -1.21 1.10 -29.70
CA PHE A 10 -0.30 1.84 -30.57
C PHE A 10 0.20 0.92 -31.70
N ALA A 11 0.19 1.45 -32.93
CA ALA A 11 0.88 0.84 -34.07
C ALA A 11 2.32 1.37 -34.15
N THR A 12 3.28 0.45 -34.17
CA THR A 12 4.64 0.50 -34.77
C THR A 12 5.45 1.81 -34.69
N ILE A 13 6.46 1.83 -33.82
CA ILE A 13 7.77 2.44 -34.13
C ILE A 13 8.86 1.47 -33.67
N ALA A 14 9.46 0.79 -34.65
CA ALA A 14 10.73 0.09 -34.49
C ALA A 14 11.85 1.10 -34.67
N VAL A 15 12.41 1.61 -33.56
CA VAL A 15 13.75 2.21 -33.56
C VAL A 15 14.44 1.80 -32.26
N VAL A 16 15.33 0.83 -32.37
CA VAL A 16 16.19 0.34 -31.28
C VAL A 16 17.32 1.35 -31.10
N HIS A 17 17.11 2.38 -30.29
CA HIS A 17 18.21 3.12 -29.70
C HIS A 17 18.44 2.55 -28.31
N SER A 18 19.53 1.80 -28.15
CA SER A 18 20.06 1.36 -26.87
C SER A 18 20.63 2.56 -26.11
N ASN A 19 19.77 3.49 -25.73
CA ASN A 19 20.09 4.41 -24.64
C ASN A 19 19.95 3.60 -23.36
N VAL A 20 21.02 3.56 -22.56
CA VAL A 20 21.01 3.02 -21.19
C VAL A 20 20.17 3.95 -20.34
N GLY A 21 18.85 3.93 -20.57
CA GLY A 21 17.86 4.62 -19.77
C GLY A 21 17.23 3.62 -18.82
N PHE A 22 16.79 4.10 -17.66
CA PHE A 22 15.94 3.33 -16.76
C PHE A 22 14.56 3.98 -16.74
N ILE A 23 13.51 3.17 -16.74
CA ILE A 23 12.15 3.67 -16.53
C ILE A 23 11.94 3.82 -15.03
N HIS A 24 11.71 5.06 -14.57
CA HIS A 24 11.33 5.33 -13.19
C HIS A 24 9.84 5.01 -12.97
N PHE A 25 9.49 4.39 -11.84
CA PHE A 25 8.12 4.06 -11.47
C PHE A 25 7.76 4.73 -10.15
N ASN A 26 6.53 5.24 -10.04
CA ASN A 26 6.00 5.82 -8.81
C ASN A 26 5.34 4.78 -7.90
N GLN A 27 5.15 3.56 -8.40
CA GLN A 27 4.52 2.45 -7.70
C GLN A 27 5.40 1.19 -7.75
N PRO A 28 5.26 0.27 -6.78
CA PRO A 28 5.96 -1.01 -6.81
C PRO A 28 5.67 -1.79 -8.10
N ILE A 29 6.70 -2.40 -8.67
CA ILE A 29 6.62 -3.19 -9.91
C ILE A 29 7.00 -4.65 -9.68
N PRO A 30 6.54 -5.59 -10.53
CA PRO A 30 7.05 -6.95 -10.54
C PRO A 30 8.55 -6.97 -10.84
N SER A 31 9.31 -7.81 -10.13
CA SER A 31 10.77 -7.93 -10.31
C SER A 31 11.16 -8.36 -11.72
N PHE A 32 10.37 -9.23 -12.36
CA PHE A 32 10.65 -9.69 -13.73
C PHE A 32 10.58 -8.56 -14.77
N LEU A 33 9.98 -7.41 -14.46
CA LEU A 33 9.91 -6.26 -15.36
C LEU A 33 11.31 -5.67 -15.63
N GLN A 34 12.24 -5.82 -14.68
CA GLN A 34 13.60 -5.27 -14.77
C GLN A 34 14.44 -5.89 -15.91
N SER A 35 14.15 -7.14 -16.28
CA SER A 35 14.85 -7.84 -17.38
C SER A 35 14.21 -7.59 -18.74
N MET A 36 13.09 -6.86 -18.80
CA MET A 36 12.37 -6.61 -20.05
C MET A 36 12.92 -5.38 -20.79
N SER A 37 12.61 -5.28 -22.09
CA SER A 37 12.97 -4.11 -22.89
C SER A 37 12.39 -2.80 -22.33
N LEU A 38 13.07 -1.67 -22.57
CA LEU A 38 12.58 -0.35 -22.15
C LEU A 38 11.18 -0.03 -22.67
N LYS A 39 10.85 -0.47 -23.89
CA LYS A 39 9.50 -0.34 -24.43
C LYS A 39 8.48 -1.11 -23.59
N ALA A 40 8.78 -2.34 -23.22
CA ALA A 40 7.90 -3.14 -22.38
C ALA A 40 7.69 -2.52 -21.00
N GLN A 41 8.77 -2.02 -20.40
CA GLN A 41 8.73 -1.32 -19.11
C GLN A 41 7.89 -0.03 -19.20
N TYR A 42 8.06 0.75 -20.27
CA TYR A 42 7.30 1.98 -20.51
C TYR A 42 5.81 1.69 -20.72
N ASP A 43 5.47 0.70 -21.56
CA ASP A 43 4.07 0.33 -21.81
C ASP A 43 3.40 -0.20 -20.53
N TYR A 44 4.13 -0.93 -19.68
CA TYR A 44 3.65 -1.33 -18.35
C TYR A 44 3.37 -0.11 -17.46
N LYS A 45 4.31 0.86 -17.42
CA LYS A 45 4.18 2.09 -16.64
C LYS A 45 2.93 2.88 -17.02
N VAL A 46 2.68 3.03 -18.32
CA VAL A 46 1.51 3.77 -18.83
C VAL A 46 0.20 3.16 -18.33
N ILE A 47 0.10 1.83 -18.20
CA ILE A 47 -1.09 1.17 -17.66
C ILE A 47 -1.15 1.35 -16.13
N LEU A 48 -0.02 1.11 -15.44
CA LEU A 48 0.08 1.17 -13.97
C LEU A 48 -0.33 2.54 -13.43
N GLU A 49 0.27 3.60 -13.96
CA GLU A 49 0.16 4.96 -13.44
C GLU A 49 -1.05 5.72 -14.02
N ASN A 50 -1.88 5.09 -14.84
CA ASN A 50 -3.09 5.73 -15.34
C ASN A 50 -4.16 5.81 -14.24
N GLU A 51 -4.28 6.94 -13.56
CA GLU A 51 -5.26 7.13 -12.48
C GLU A 51 -6.70 7.34 -12.97
N THR A 52 -6.93 7.45 -14.28
CA THR A 52 -8.24 7.81 -14.86
C THR A 52 -9.09 6.63 -15.29
N ILE A 53 -8.49 5.46 -15.52
CA ILE A 53 -9.20 4.25 -15.96
C ILE A 53 -9.51 3.34 -14.78
N ALA A 54 -10.64 2.64 -14.89
CA ALA A 54 -11.07 1.69 -13.88
C ALA A 54 -10.08 0.50 -13.75
N VAL A 55 -10.02 -0.08 -12.55
CA VAL A 55 -9.03 -1.12 -12.20
C VAL A 55 -9.20 -2.39 -13.02
N ASP A 56 -10.43 -2.77 -13.31
CA ASP A 56 -10.78 -3.86 -14.24
C ASP A 56 -10.25 -3.61 -15.66
N LEU A 57 -10.39 -2.39 -16.18
CA LEU A 57 -9.81 -2.02 -17.47
C LEU A 57 -8.27 -2.04 -17.45
N LYS A 58 -7.64 -1.65 -16.33
CA LYS A 58 -6.19 -1.85 -16.16
C LYS A 58 -5.81 -3.32 -16.24
N ASN A 59 -6.55 -4.20 -15.57
CA ASN A 59 -6.27 -5.63 -15.58
C ASN A 59 -6.31 -6.20 -17.01
N THR A 60 -7.34 -5.87 -17.79
CA THR A 60 -7.40 -6.24 -19.22
C THR A 60 -6.24 -5.64 -20.02
N GLY A 61 -5.84 -4.40 -19.72
CA GLY A 61 -4.66 -3.78 -20.34
C GLY A 61 -3.38 -4.54 -20.06
N PHE A 62 -3.17 -4.96 -18.81
CA PHE A 62 -2.00 -5.73 -18.43
C PHE A 62 -2.00 -7.16 -18.98
N GLU A 63 -3.16 -7.81 -19.10
CA GLU A 63 -3.28 -9.11 -19.77
C GLU A 63 -2.80 -9.02 -21.23
N LYS A 64 -3.28 -8.03 -21.97
CA LYS A 64 -2.85 -7.75 -23.35
C LYS A 64 -1.37 -7.38 -23.45
N TRP A 65 -0.87 -6.59 -22.49
CA TRP A 65 0.55 -6.28 -22.40
C TRP A 65 1.38 -7.55 -22.18
N ALA A 66 0.95 -8.43 -21.28
CA ALA A 66 1.65 -9.67 -20.97
C ALA A 66 1.67 -10.63 -22.16
N GLU A 67 0.58 -10.72 -22.93
CA GLU A 67 0.54 -11.44 -24.20
C GLU A 67 1.50 -10.84 -25.24
N THR A 68 1.45 -9.52 -25.43
CA THR A 68 2.30 -8.79 -26.40
C THR A 68 3.78 -9.04 -26.14
N TYR A 69 4.18 -9.07 -24.87
CA TYR A 69 5.57 -9.26 -24.45
C TYR A 69 5.91 -10.69 -24.05
N LYS A 70 4.99 -11.65 -24.24
CA LYS A 70 5.18 -13.08 -23.96
C LYS A 70 5.60 -13.38 -22.52
N VAL A 71 5.02 -12.65 -21.56
CA VAL A 71 5.24 -12.80 -20.12
C VAL A 71 3.97 -13.18 -19.35
N THR A 72 2.98 -13.76 -20.05
CA THR A 72 1.68 -14.14 -19.47
C THR A 72 1.82 -14.99 -18.21
N SER A 73 2.74 -15.97 -18.19
CA SER A 73 2.95 -16.82 -17.01
C SER A 73 3.53 -16.06 -15.82
N GLN A 74 4.54 -15.21 -16.07
CA GLN A 74 5.15 -14.37 -15.03
C GLN A 74 4.15 -13.36 -14.48
N TYR A 75 3.34 -12.76 -15.36
CA TYR A 75 2.30 -11.82 -14.97
C TYR A 75 1.17 -12.49 -14.17
N ALA A 76 0.70 -13.66 -14.60
CA ALA A 76 -0.31 -14.43 -13.86
C ALA A 76 0.17 -14.83 -12.46
N GLN A 77 1.43 -15.26 -12.33
CA GLN A 77 2.03 -15.56 -11.03
C GLN A 77 2.10 -14.30 -10.16
N TYR A 78 2.54 -13.17 -10.71
CA TYR A 78 2.56 -11.90 -9.99
C TYR A 78 1.17 -11.47 -9.51
N GLN A 79 0.12 -11.58 -10.34
CA GLN A 79 -1.25 -11.27 -9.92
C GLN A 79 -1.71 -12.16 -8.77
N LYS A 80 -1.38 -13.46 -8.81
CA LYS A 80 -1.69 -14.40 -7.73
C LYS A 80 -1.01 -13.98 -6.43
N ASP A 81 0.27 -13.62 -6.49
CA ASP A 81 1.03 -13.19 -5.31
C ASP A 81 0.50 -11.88 -4.73
N GLN A 82 0.12 -10.92 -5.59
CA GLN A 82 -0.54 -9.69 -5.18
C GLN A 82 -1.87 -9.96 -4.46
N LYS A 83 -2.67 -10.90 -4.96
CA LYS A 83 -3.94 -11.29 -4.33
C LYS A 83 -3.73 -11.92 -2.96
N VAL A 84 -2.74 -12.81 -2.82
CA VAL A 84 -2.40 -13.44 -1.53
C VAL A 84 -1.88 -12.39 -0.55
N SER A 85 -0.97 -11.52 -0.99
CA SER A 85 -0.42 -10.44 -0.17
C SER A 85 -1.52 -9.50 0.33
N LYS A 86 -2.44 -9.09 -0.56
CA LYS A 86 -3.60 -8.28 -0.19
C LYS A 86 -4.47 -8.98 0.85
N ALA A 87 -4.82 -10.25 0.62
CA ALA A 87 -5.65 -11.00 1.57
C ALA A 87 -4.98 -11.11 2.95
N GLN A 88 -3.67 -11.36 3.00
CA GLN A 88 -2.92 -11.41 4.25
C GLN A 88 -2.90 -10.05 4.95
N MET A 89 -2.69 -8.96 4.20
CA MET A 89 -2.74 -7.60 4.73
C MET A 89 -4.11 -7.29 5.35
N GLU A 90 -5.20 -7.55 4.65
CA GLU A 90 -6.57 -7.33 5.17
C GLU A 90 -6.86 -8.17 6.42
N SER A 91 -6.40 -9.43 6.44
CA SER A 91 -6.51 -10.30 7.61
C SER A 91 -5.76 -9.73 8.82
N ASN A 92 -4.52 -9.30 8.63
CA ASN A 92 -3.70 -8.71 9.70
C ASN A 92 -4.30 -7.40 10.22
N ILE A 93 -4.83 -6.55 9.33
CA ILE A 93 -5.54 -5.31 9.71
C ILE A 93 -6.77 -5.64 10.56
N THR A 94 -7.57 -6.63 10.14
CA THR A 94 -8.77 -7.05 10.88
C THR A 94 -8.41 -7.56 12.28
N GLN A 95 -7.35 -8.37 12.39
CA GLN A 95 -6.85 -8.86 13.67
C GLN A 95 -6.37 -7.73 14.58
N LEU A 96 -5.60 -6.79 14.04
CA LEU A 96 -5.15 -5.60 14.77
C LEU A 96 -6.35 -4.83 15.34
N ILE A 97 -7.31 -4.45 14.47
CA ILE A 97 -8.52 -3.69 14.87
C ILE A 97 -9.29 -4.40 15.98
N SER A 98 -9.41 -5.74 15.92
CA SER A 98 -10.14 -6.52 16.92
C SER A 98 -9.57 -6.41 18.34
N LYS A 99 -8.27 -6.09 18.46
CA LYS A 99 -7.58 -5.98 19.74
C LYS A 99 -7.45 -4.53 20.24
N LEU A 100 -7.55 -3.54 19.34
CA LEU A 100 -7.33 -2.12 19.67
C LEU A 100 -8.18 -1.62 20.84
N SER A 101 -9.45 -2.04 20.96
CA SER A 101 -10.30 -1.61 22.08
C SER A 101 -9.77 -2.08 23.44
N SER A 102 -9.28 -3.32 23.50
CA SER A 102 -8.71 -3.88 24.73
C SER A 102 -7.42 -3.15 25.11
N VAL A 103 -6.53 -2.98 24.13
CA VAL A 103 -5.26 -2.26 24.32
C VAL A 103 -5.50 -0.81 24.74
N ASN A 104 -6.45 -0.12 24.12
CA ASN A 104 -6.81 1.24 24.52
C ASN A 104 -7.31 1.29 25.96
N SER A 105 -8.10 0.30 26.41
CA SER A 105 -8.56 0.22 27.80
C SER A 105 -7.39 0.05 28.77
N GLN A 106 -6.41 -0.80 28.44
CA GLN A 106 -5.20 -1.00 29.27
C GLN A 106 -4.37 0.28 29.36
N ILE A 107 -4.11 0.94 28.23
CA ILE A 107 -3.39 2.22 28.21
C ILE A 107 -4.16 3.29 29.00
N THR A 108 -5.47 3.41 28.82
CA THR A 108 -6.28 4.37 29.59
C THR A 108 -6.19 4.11 31.09
N LYS A 109 -6.23 2.85 31.55
CA LYS A 109 -6.04 2.53 32.97
C LYS A 109 -4.70 2.99 33.52
N ILE A 110 -3.63 2.89 32.73
CA ILE A 110 -2.29 3.39 33.13
C ILE A 110 -2.30 4.92 33.21
N LEU A 111 -2.83 5.59 32.19
CA LEU A 111 -2.81 7.05 32.10
C LEU A 111 -3.74 7.73 33.12
N ASP A 112 -4.85 7.08 33.47
CA ASP A 112 -5.78 7.55 34.50
C ASP A 112 -5.31 7.21 35.92
N ASN A 113 -4.24 6.41 36.07
CA ASN A 113 -3.68 6.09 37.37
C ASN A 113 -2.90 7.29 37.92
N SER A 114 -3.58 8.07 38.77
CA SER A 114 -3.01 9.24 39.45
C SER A 114 -1.95 8.92 40.51
N SER A 115 -1.73 7.63 40.83
CA SER A 115 -0.62 7.24 41.70
C SER A 115 0.72 7.22 40.96
N LEU A 116 0.70 7.21 39.62
CA LEU A 116 1.90 7.20 38.79
C LEU A 116 2.23 8.60 38.29
N GLY A 117 3.51 8.96 38.31
CA GLY A 117 4.02 10.12 37.59
C GLY A 117 4.00 9.89 36.07
N VAL A 118 4.03 10.97 35.29
CA VAL A 118 3.99 10.90 33.82
C VAL A 118 5.10 10.01 33.24
N LYS A 119 6.28 9.99 33.86
CA LYS A 119 7.38 9.12 33.45
C LYS A 119 7.03 7.64 33.68
N GLU A 120 6.53 7.30 34.86
CA GLU A 120 6.14 5.93 35.22
C GLU A 120 4.96 5.45 34.36
N GLN A 121 4.02 6.32 34.02
CA GLN A 121 2.95 6.01 33.07
C GLN A 121 3.49 5.65 31.68
N ARG A 122 4.54 6.35 31.19
CA ARG A 122 5.17 6.01 29.91
C ARG A 122 5.87 4.66 29.99
N GLU A 123 6.67 4.45 31.04
CA GLU A 123 7.36 3.18 31.27
C GLU A 123 6.37 2.01 31.34
N ALA A 124 5.24 2.17 32.04
CA ALA A 124 4.20 1.14 32.10
C ALA A 124 3.52 0.86 30.74
N VAL A 125 3.35 1.88 29.87
CA VAL A 125 2.85 1.66 28.50
C VAL A 125 3.92 0.99 27.63
N ASP A 126 5.19 1.33 27.81
CA ASP A 126 6.31 0.70 27.11
C ASP A 126 6.43 -0.79 27.54
N GLU A 127 6.22 -1.12 28.82
CA GLU A 127 6.14 -2.50 29.31
C GLU A 127 4.96 -3.28 28.70
N LEU A 128 3.80 -2.63 28.50
CA LEU A 128 2.69 -3.26 27.75
C LEU A 128 3.09 -3.59 26.31
N GLU A 129 3.95 -2.78 25.69
CA GLU A 129 4.45 -3.00 24.33
C GLU A 129 5.38 -4.21 24.23
N GLU A 130 6.15 -4.49 25.28
CA GLU A 130 6.97 -5.71 25.37
C GLU A 130 6.12 -6.98 25.56
N GLN A 131 4.95 -6.85 26.20
CA GLN A 131 4.05 -7.97 26.50
C GLN A 131 3.02 -8.25 25.39
N GLN A 132 2.72 -7.26 24.55
CA GLN A 132 1.71 -7.33 23.49
C GLN A 132 2.35 -7.20 22.09
N ASP A 133 1.54 -7.31 21.03
CA ASP A 133 2.04 -7.03 19.68
C ASP A 133 2.30 -5.51 19.52
N GLU A 134 3.56 -5.14 19.22
CA GLU A 134 4.06 -3.76 19.02
C GLU A 134 3.12 -2.87 18.17
N LYS A 135 2.49 -3.47 17.14
CA LYS A 135 1.59 -2.76 16.23
C LYS A 135 0.34 -2.22 16.91
N GLU A 136 -0.17 -2.89 17.94
CA GLU A 136 -1.36 -2.46 18.67
C GLU A 136 -1.07 -1.19 19.46
N ILE A 137 0.01 -1.20 20.24
CA ILE A 137 0.44 -0.04 21.05
C ILE A 137 0.78 1.13 20.14
N SER A 138 1.61 0.91 19.11
CA SER A 138 1.97 1.94 18.13
C SER A 138 0.74 2.55 17.45
N THR A 139 -0.26 1.73 17.11
CA THR A 139 -1.52 2.22 16.52
C THR A 139 -2.32 3.05 17.51
N ILE A 140 -2.44 2.63 18.78
CA ILE A 140 -3.14 3.41 19.81
C ILE A 140 -2.41 4.73 20.10
N ARG A 141 -1.06 4.74 20.14
CA ARG A 141 -0.29 5.99 20.28
C ARG A 141 -0.60 6.95 19.12
N PHE A 142 -0.58 6.44 17.89
CA PHE A 142 -0.94 7.24 16.71
C PHE A 142 -2.36 7.81 16.80
N ILE A 143 -3.35 6.98 17.17
CA ILE A 143 -4.75 7.42 17.38
C ILE A 143 -4.81 8.52 18.45
N ARG A 144 -4.10 8.35 19.58
CA ARG A 144 -4.06 9.38 20.64
C ARG A 144 -3.45 10.70 20.16
N HIS A 145 -2.42 10.67 19.31
CA HIS A 145 -1.89 11.89 18.69
C HIS A 145 -2.90 12.56 17.76
N LEU A 146 -3.66 11.79 16.98
CA LEU A 146 -4.72 12.33 16.12
C LEU A 146 -5.85 13.02 16.90
N PHE A 147 -6.16 12.55 18.10
CA PHE A 147 -7.26 13.06 18.93
C PHE A 147 -6.79 13.92 20.11
N ASN A 148 -5.50 14.28 20.18
CA ASN A 148 -4.99 15.21 21.18
C ASN A 148 -5.12 16.65 20.65
N PRO A 149 -5.97 17.51 21.23
CA PRO A 149 -6.20 18.87 20.72
C PRO A 149 -4.97 19.80 20.79
N LYS A 150 -3.93 19.39 21.52
CA LYS A 150 -2.66 20.14 21.62
C LYS A 150 -1.59 19.63 20.65
N ASP A 151 -1.90 18.58 19.89
CA ASP A 151 -0.97 17.95 18.97
C ASP A 151 -1.09 18.54 17.56
N ALA A 152 0.03 18.88 16.95
CA ALA A 152 0.07 19.45 15.61
C ALA A 152 -0.49 18.49 14.53
N LEU A 153 -0.54 17.18 14.80
CA LEU A 153 -1.15 16.21 13.89
C LEU A 153 -2.69 16.30 13.89
N SER A 154 -3.31 16.68 15.01
CA SER A 154 -4.77 16.85 15.12
C SER A 154 -5.26 17.97 14.20
N ASP A 155 -4.58 19.13 14.21
CA ASP A 155 -4.99 20.30 13.42
C ASP A 155 -4.95 20.05 11.91
N LYS A 156 -3.99 19.25 11.44
CA LYS A 156 -3.79 18.97 10.00
C LYS A 156 -4.79 17.98 9.42
N ARG A 157 -5.50 17.23 10.27
CA ARG A 157 -6.36 16.11 9.84
C ARG A 157 -7.73 16.12 10.51
N SER A 158 -8.22 17.29 10.92
CA SER A 158 -9.62 17.42 11.34
C SER A 158 -10.51 16.89 10.20
N VAL A 159 -11.18 15.77 10.50
CA VAL A 159 -12.17 15.11 9.63
C VAL A 159 -13.48 15.87 9.71
#